data_AF-A0A2E8E9I3-F1
#
_entry.id   AF-A0A2E8E9I3-F1
#
_cell.length_a   1.000
_cell.length_b   1.000
_cell.length_c   1.000
_cell.angle_alpha   90.00
_cell.angle_beta   90.00
_cell.angle_gamma   90.00
#
_symmetry.space_group_name_H-M   'P 1'
#
loop_
_entity.id
_entity.type
_entity.pdbx_description
1 polymer ?
#
loop_
_entity_poly.entity_id
_entity_poly.type
_entity_poly.pdbx_seq_one_letter_code
_entity_poly.pdbx_strand_id
1 'polypeptide(L)'
;MSSSSPIGPIAPRRRHAWMRPRPLPRPLTRSVSVLVLIAWVATMAVLVNRSYLQASVNLATDLSRYGSAAEWRGVYYRGAKIGFTVRQVVPTNDGFRLEEDGQLEMTLLGATTAARIRTTAHVDDTFALRSFEFSLDPGTGPISVHGRVERPQPVGSRGDDRWRLVVDVTTGGVTRTEERALATPPLLTINLGRRLAREGLVPGDRHEWIVFDPATLSNVPVVVQIGEREVVRVGNTRMPAFRVDMRFAGLQTASWVTDTGEVVREESPLGILTLREPADRATIMAVPGRVQTDLLEAAAVVPVMTQRIDDPRGVRRLRVRLEGADLSSADLDGVGQTIDGDIIEITRPETPAHGSPDPDAGRYLAPEPLIESDDPAIQAEAALAVGGFVGARARAEALTRYVNGLLDKKPTVGFPSAREVLRTKIGDCNEHTALYVAMARALGIPTRIAAGLVYMRGAFYYHAWPEVYLDEGDEGASWWSVEPTLNQFPADGTHLRLARGGLERQLVILPLIGRLRMTVLDLEFAPDSTSVLLATSPVALESSAFPIPTLPRDTDGWCGCAGQPAP
;
A
#
# COMPACT_ATOMS: atom_id res chain seq x y z
N MET A 1 14.27 -59.56 -75.16
CA MET A 1 14.87 -59.86 -73.83
C MET A 1 15.46 -58.58 -73.28
N SER A 2 15.36 -58.39 -71.95
CA SER A 2 15.85 -57.24 -71.15
C SER A 2 15.00 -55.97 -71.28
N SER A 3 14.01 -55.70 -70.42
CA SER A 3 14.00 -55.44 -68.95
C SER A 3 14.50 -54.05 -68.56
N SER A 4 13.71 -53.04 -68.88
CA SER A 4 13.80 -51.68 -68.35
C SER A 4 12.74 -51.49 -67.27
N SER A 5 13.16 -51.28 -66.02
CA SER A 5 12.29 -50.87 -64.91
C SER A 5 11.91 -49.39 -65.05
N PRO A 6 10.64 -49.04 -64.84
CA PRO A 6 10.33 -47.76 -64.20
C PRO A 6 9.33 -47.92 -63.04
N ILE A 7 9.75 -47.39 -61.90
CA ILE A 7 9.01 -46.55 -60.93
C ILE A 7 7.48 -46.73 -60.99
N GLY A 8 6.95 -47.47 -60.02
CA GLY A 8 5.52 -47.67 -59.83
C GLY A 8 4.78 -46.40 -59.38
N PRO A 9 3.46 -46.29 -59.67
CA PRO A 9 2.66 -45.13 -59.35
C PRO A 9 2.32 -45.06 -57.86
N ILE A 10 2.31 -43.82 -57.36
CA ILE A 10 1.98 -43.41 -55.99
C ILE A 10 0.53 -43.78 -55.68
N ALA A 11 0.32 -44.63 -54.68
CA ALA A 11 -0.99 -44.96 -54.13
C ALA A 11 -1.59 -43.75 -53.35
N PRO A 12 -2.92 -43.52 -53.40
CA PRO A 12 -3.53 -42.39 -52.71
C PRO A 12 -3.49 -42.57 -51.18
N ARG A 13 -2.98 -41.54 -50.47
CA ARG A 13 -3.00 -41.44 -49.01
C ARG A 13 -4.44 -41.56 -48.47
N ARG A 14 -4.69 -42.59 -47.67
CA ARG A 14 -5.92 -42.73 -46.86
C ARG A 14 -6.07 -41.53 -45.93
N ARG A 15 -7.16 -40.79 -46.06
CA ARG A 15 -7.55 -39.75 -45.09
C ARG A 15 -7.92 -40.45 -43.77
N HIS A 16 -7.17 -40.19 -42.70
CA HIS A 16 -7.56 -40.57 -41.34
C HIS A 16 -8.80 -39.76 -40.95
N ALA A 17 -9.95 -40.42 -40.90
CA ALA A 17 -11.17 -39.87 -40.34
C ALA A 17 -10.99 -39.73 -38.82
N TRP A 18 -10.87 -38.49 -38.34
CA TRP A 18 -10.98 -38.19 -36.92
C TRP A 18 -12.39 -38.59 -36.47
N MET A 19 -12.49 -39.59 -35.59
CA MET A 19 -13.74 -39.95 -34.93
C MET A 19 -14.25 -38.73 -34.17
N ARG A 20 -15.32 -38.11 -34.67
CA ARG A 20 -16.10 -37.14 -33.89
C ARG A 20 -16.69 -37.90 -32.69
N PRO A 21 -16.50 -37.43 -31.44
CA PRO A 21 -17.10 -38.08 -30.29
C PRO A 21 -18.62 -38.14 -30.48
N ARG A 22 -19.20 -39.32 -30.28
CA ARG A 22 -20.66 -39.50 -30.34
C ARG A 22 -21.30 -38.59 -29.28
N PRO A 23 -22.36 -37.82 -29.63
CA PRO A 23 -23.05 -37.00 -28.66
C PRO A 23 -23.61 -37.91 -27.55
N LEU A 24 -23.27 -37.60 -26.30
CA LEU A 24 -23.80 -38.30 -25.14
C LEU A 24 -25.33 -38.25 -25.15
N PRO A 25 -26.02 -39.33 -24.75
CA PRO A 25 -27.48 -39.35 -24.73
C PRO A 25 -28.05 -38.19 -23.89
N ARG A 26 -29.09 -37.53 -24.42
CA ARG A 26 -29.80 -36.40 -23.78
C ARG A 26 -30.16 -36.59 -22.29
N PRO A 27 -30.56 -37.77 -21.80
CA PRO A 27 -30.80 -37.95 -20.36
C PRO A 27 -29.52 -37.85 -19.52
N LEU A 28 -28.39 -38.38 -20.03
CA LEU A 28 -27.11 -38.36 -19.32
C LEU A 28 -26.54 -36.93 -19.24
N THR A 29 -26.62 -36.18 -20.33
CA THR A 29 -26.18 -34.77 -20.37
C THR A 29 -27.03 -33.88 -19.47
N ARG A 30 -28.35 -34.13 -19.38
CA ARG A 30 -29.23 -33.43 -18.43
C ARG A 30 -28.87 -33.73 -16.98
N SER A 31 -28.66 -35.00 -16.62
CA SER A 31 -28.26 -35.37 -15.25
C SER A 31 -26.92 -34.76 -14.85
N VAL A 32 -25.93 -34.78 -15.74
CA VAL A 32 -24.62 -34.13 -15.51
C VAL A 32 -24.77 -32.61 -15.38
N SER A 33 -25.57 -31.97 -16.22
CA SER A 33 -25.80 -30.51 -16.15
C SER A 33 -26.49 -30.10 -14.85
N VAL A 34 -27.45 -30.89 -14.38
CA VAL A 34 -28.12 -30.69 -13.09
C VAL A 34 -27.14 -30.87 -11.93
N LEU A 35 -26.27 -31.89 -11.98
CA LEU A 35 -25.24 -32.09 -10.95
C LEU A 35 -24.23 -30.93 -10.92
N VAL A 36 -23.80 -30.44 -12.08
CA VAL A 36 -22.91 -29.26 -12.18
C VAL A 36 -23.60 -28.02 -11.63
N LEU A 37 -24.88 -27.80 -11.94
CA LEU A 37 -25.65 -26.69 -11.40
C LEU A 37 -25.80 -26.79 -9.87
N ILE A 38 -26.09 -27.97 -9.33
CA ILE A 38 -26.17 -28.20 -7.88
C ILE A 38 -24.81 -27.94 -7.22
N ALA A 39 -23.72 -28.43 -7.81
CA ALA A 39 -22.37 -28.16 -7.32
C ALA A 39 -22.00 -26.67 -7.39
N TRP A 40 -22.42 -25.97 -8.43
CA TRP A 40 -22.25 -24.52 -8.56
C TRP A 40 -23.07 -23.75 -7.51
N VAL A 41 -24.34 -24.12 -7.30
CA VAL A 41 -25.18 -23.52 -6.25
C VAL A 41 -24.61 -23.80 -4.86
N ALA A 42 -24.13 -25.02 -4.61
CA ALA A 42 -23.51 -25.37 -3.33
C ALA A 42 -22.21 -24.59 -3.09
N THR A 43 -21.35 -24.44 -4.11
CA THR A 43 -20.13 -23.63 -4.01
C THR A 43 -20.45 -22.14 -3.83
N MET A 44 -21.44 -21.60 -4.53
CA MET A 44 -21.92 -20.23 -4.30
C MET A 44 -22.53 -20.06 -2.90
N ALA A 45 -23.29 -21.02 -2.40
CA ALA A 45 -23.83 -20.99 -1.04
C ALA A 45 -22.73 -21.03 0.01
N VAL A 46 -21.71 -21.86 -0.17
CA VAL A 46 -20.52 -21.89 0.70
C VAL A 46 -19.74 -20.57 0.62
N LEU A 47 -19.59 -20.01 -0.59
CA LEU A 47 -18.93 -18.73 -0.80
C LEU A 47 -19.68 -17.60 -0.08
N VAL A 48 -20.99 -17.46 -0.30
CA VAL A 48 -21.85 -16.46 0.36
C VAL A 48 -21.82 -16.63 1.87
N ASN A 49 -21.88 -17.87 2.37
CA ASN A 49 -21.83 -18.13 3.79
C ASN A 49 -20.49 -17.72 4.41
N ARG A 50 -19.37 -18.03 3.75
CA ARG A 50 -18.03 -17.63 4.23
C ARG A 50 -17.77 -16.13 4.09
N SER A 51 -18.14 -15.54 2.95
CA SER A 51 -17.75 -14.16 2.62
C SER A 51 -18.66 -13.11 3.24
N TYR A 52 -19.95 -13.39 3.43
CA TYR A 52 -20.91 -12.41 3.95
C TYR A 52 -21.45 -12.78 5.33
N LEU A 53 -21.91 -14.02 5.53
CA LEU A 53 -22.58 -14.40 6.78
C LEU A 53 -21.58 -14.58 7.92
N GLN A 54 -20.52 -15.36 7.73
CA GLN A 54 -19.49 -15.53 8.77
C GLN A 54 -18.72 -14.24 9.03
N ALA A 55 -18.41 -13.47 7.99
CA ALA A 55 -17.74 -12.18 8.13
C ALA A 55 -18.59 -11.19 8.94
N SER A 56 -19.91 -11.08 8.68
CA SER A 56 -20.81 -10.19 9.42
C SER A 56 -21.10 -10.66 10.84
N VAL A 57 -21.22 -11.97 11.07
CA VAL A 57 -21.41 -12.54 12.42
C VAL A 57 -20.17 -12.35 13.30
N ASN A 58 -18.96 -12.54 12.75
CA ASN A 58 -17.72 -12.29 13.48
C ASN A 58 -17.60 -10.81 13.85
N LEU A 59 -17.90 -9.90 12.91
CA LEU A 59 -17.88 -8.47 13.16
C LEU A 59 -18.90 -8.06 14.23
N ALA A 60 -20.15 -8.52 14.13
CA ALA A 60 -21.18 -8.21 15.13
C ALA A 60 -20.81 -8.74 16.53
N THR A 61 -20.17 -9.91 16.60
CA THR A 61 -19.68 -10.50 17.85
C THR A 61 -18.52 -9.67 18.41
N ASP A 62 -17.54 -9.29 17.59
CA ASP A 62 -16.42 -8.43 17.99
C ASP A 62 -16.90 -7.06 18.48
N LEU A 63 -17.89 -6.47 17.82
CA LEU A 63 -18.44 -5.17 18.17
C LEU A 63 -19.35 -5.21 19.40
N SER A 64 -19.89 -6.38 19.78
CA SER A 64 -20.80 -6.51 20.93
C SER A 64 -20.17 -6.18 22.28
N ARG A 65 -18.82 -6.18 22.36
CA ARG A 65 -18.07 -5.82 23.56
C ARG A 65 -18.08 -4.32 23.88
N TYR A 66 -18.51 -3.49 22.93
CA TYR A 66 -18.56 -2.04 23.09
C TYR A 66 -19.84 -1.61 23.82
N GLY A 67 -19.65 -0.93 24.95
CA GLY A 67 -20.76 -0.42 25.76
C GLY A 67 -21.41 0.84 25.18
N SER A 68 -22.39 1.38 25.90
CA SER A 68 -23.06 2.64 25.53
C SER A 68 -22.15 3.87 25.52
N ALA A 69 -21.00 3.79 26.21
CA ALA A 69 -19.97 4.82 26.23
C ALA A 69 -19.00 4.75 25.04
N ALA A 70 -19.17 3.78 24.13
CA ALA A 70 -18.31 3.64 22.97
C ALA A 70 -18.44 4.83 22.01
N GLU A 71 -17.30 5.27 21.49
CA GLU A 71 -17.20 6.38 20.56
C GLU A 71 -17.09 5.83 19.14
N TRP A 72 -18.15 6.02 18.36
CA TRP A 72 -18.23 5.60 16.97
C TRP A 72 -17.87 6.74 16.04
N ARG A 73 -17.10 6.43 14.99
CA ARG A 73 -16.69 7.38 13.97
C ARG A 73 -16.82 6.77 12.58
N GLY A 74 -17.41 7.50 11.65
CA GLY A 74 -17.35 7.17 10.22
C GLY A 74 -16.04 7.69 9.62
N VAL A 75 -15.46 6.90 8.72
CA VAL A 75 -14.25 7.24 7.96
C VAL A 75 -14.61 7.46 6.49
N TYR A 76 -14.19 8.60 5.96
CA TYR A 76 -14.55 9.06 4.62
C TYR A 76 -13.30 9.43 3.84
N TYR A 77 -13.28 9.14 2.54
CA TYR A 77 -12.26 9.60 1.61
C TYR A 77 -12.92 10.43 0.51
N ARG A 78 -12.56 11.72 0.40
CA ARG A 78 -13.12 12.68 -0.58
C ARG A 78 -14.66 12.65 -0.65
N GLY A 79 -15.31 12.47 0.51
CA GLY A 79 -16.76 12.43 0.66
C GLY A 79 -17.42 11.05 0.47
N ALA A 80 -16.69 10.05 -0.04
CA ALA A 80 -17.15 8.67 -0.07
C ALA A 80 -16.85 8.00 1.28
N LYS A 81 -17.82 7.28 1.84
CA LYS A 81 -17.59 6.53 3.09
C LYS A 81 -16.79 5.27 2.77
N ILE A 82 -15.63 5.16 3.42
CA ILE A 82 -14.71 4.05 3.25
C ILE A 82 -14.63 3.17 4.49
N GLY A 83 -15.32 3.51 5.59
CA GLY A 83 -15.26 2.67 6.78
C GLY A 83 -15.78 3.31 8.04
N PHE A 84 -15.44 2.69 9.16
CA PHE A 84 -15.70 3.21 10.49
C PHE A 84 -14.65 2.73 11.48
N THR A 85 -14.56 3.43 12.60
CA THR A 85 -13.86 2.99 13.82
C THR A 85 -14.79 3.11 15.01
N VAL A 86 -14.61 2.24 15.98
CA VAL A 86 -15.25 2.32 17.30
C VAL A 86 -14.15 2.22 18.34
N ARG A 87 -14.24 3.05 19.38
CA ARG A 87 -13.29 2.98 20.49
C ARG A 87 -13.95 3.10 21.84
N GLN A 88 -13.28 2.57 22.86
CA GLN A 88 -13.66 2.73 24.27
C GLN A 88 -12.44 2.80 25.17
N VAL A 89 -12.61 3.47 26.32
CA VAL A 89 -11.60 3.54 27.38
C VAL A 89 -12.15 2.81 28.59
N VAL A 90 -11.45 1.76 29.02
CA VAL A 90 -11.83 0.91 30.14
C VAL A 90 -10.86 1.16 31.30
N PRO A 91 -11.32 1.64 32.47
CA PRO A 91 -10.48 1.75 33.66
C PRO A 91 -9.92 0.38 34.07
N THR A 92 -8.68 0.37 34.54
CA THR A 92 -8.03 -0.81 35.14
C THR A 92 -7.40 -0.43 36.48
N ASN A 93 -6.90 -1.40 37.24
CA ASN A 93 -6.29 -1.13 38.55
C ASN A 93 -5.05 -0.23 38.47
N ASP A 94 -4.32 -0.28 37.34
CA ASP A 94 -3.03 0.39 37.16
C ASP A 94 -3.04 1.46 36.05
N GLY A 95 -4.23 1.93 35.65
CA GLY A 95 -4.42 2.93 34.60
C GLY A 95 -5.64 2.64 33.72
N PHE A 96 -5.45 2.57 32.41
CA PHE A 96 -6.54 2.39 31.44
C PHE A 96 -6.18 1.38 30.36
N ARG A 97 -7.20 0.72 29.82
CA ARG A 97 -7.13 -0.06 28.58
C ARG A 97 -7.96 0.66 27.52
N LEU A 98 -7.30 1.10 26.45
CA LEU A 98 -7.94 1.72 25.31
C LEU A 98 -8.13 0.64 24.24
N GLU A 99 -9.32 0.53 23.69
CA GLU A 99 -9.65 -0.44 22.65
C GLU A 99 -10.22 0.29 21.45
N GLU A 100 -9.77 -0.06 20.25
CA GLU A 100 -10.27 0.46 18.99
C GLU A 100 -10.38 -0.67 17.96
N ASP A 101 -11.57 -0.84 17.39
CA ASP A 101 -11.82 -1.73 16.27
C ASP A 101 -12.26 -0.87 15.08
N GLY A 102 -11.87 -1.27 13.88
CA GLY A 102 -12.21 -0.57 12.65
C GLY A 102 -12.35 -1.50 11.47
N GLN A 103 -13.19 -1.08 10.52
CA GLN A 103 -13.29 -1.70 9.21
C GLN A 103 -13.16 -0.61 8.15
N LEU A 104 -12.24 -0.84 7.21
CA LEU A 104 -11.99 0.02 6.07
C LEU A 104 -12.21 -0.77 4.79
N GLU A 105 -12.74 -0.13 3.75
CA GLU A 105 -12.88 -0.61 2.39
C GLU A 105 -12.20 0.41 1.48
N MET A 106 -11.20 -0.05 0.72
CA MET A 106 -10.39 0.81 -0.12
C MET A 106 -10.38 0.24 -1.53
N THR A 107 -10.57 1.12 -2.52
CA THR A 107 -10.38 0.78 -3.93
C THR A 107 -8.99 1.17 -4.38
N LEU A 108 -8.24 0.18 -4.84
CA LEU A 108 -6.86 0.29 -5.33
C LEU A 108 -6.77 -0.52 -6.62
N LEU A 109 -6.17 0.03 -7.67
CA LEU A 109 -6.04 -0.64 -8.98
C LEU A 109 -7.36 -1.23 -9.52
N GLY A 110 -8.49 -0.58 -9.25
CA GLY A 110 -9.83 -1.00 -9.68
C GLY A 110 -10.44 -2.16 -8.88
N ALA A 111 -9.80 -2.65 -7.82
CA ALA A 111 -10.36 -3.66 -6.93
C ALA A 111 -10.58 -3.09 -5.52
N THR A 112 -11.71 -3.45 -4.91
CA THR A 112 -12.06 -3.04 -3.55
C THR A 112 -11.70 -4.14 -2.56
N THR A 113 -10.82 -3.81 -1.60
CA THR A 113 -10.41 -4.72 -0.53
C THR A 113 -10.87 -4.16 0.81
N ALA A 114 -11.45 -5.03 1.64
CA ALA A 114 -11.80 -4.70 3.02
C ALA A 114 -10.66 -5.11 3.96
N ALA A 115 -10.34 -4.25 4.93
CA ALA A 115 -9.38 -4.52 5.98
C ALA A 115 -10.01 -4.29 7.35
N ARG A 116 -9.71 -5.18 8.29
CA ARG A 116 -10.09 -5.04 9.70
C ARG A 116 -8.87 -4.64 10.50
N ILE A 117 -9.06 -3.66 11.37
CA ILE A 117 -8.03 -3.15 12.26
C ILE A 117 -8.54 -3.33 13.69
N ARG A 118 -7.68 -3.86 14.56
CA ARG A 118 -7.91 -3.89 16.01
C ARG A 118 -6.67 -3.38 16.71
N THR A 119 -6.86 -2.48 17.66
CA THR A 119 -5.81 -1.93 18.51
C THR A 119 -6.28 -1.97 19.96
N THR A 120 -5.46 -2.55 20.84
CA THR A 120 -5.62 -2.49 22.29
C THR A 120 -4.36 -1.88 22.87
N ALA A 121 -4.48 -0.85 23.70
CA ALA A 121 -3.36 -0.20 24.37
C ALA A 121 -3.57 -0.19 25.89
N HIS A 122 -2.56 -0.65 26.63
CA HIS A 122 -2.50 -0.52 28.08
C HIS A 122 -1.64 0.68 28.44
N VAL A 123 -2.22 1.59 29.21
CA VAL A 123 -1.58 2.85 29.61
C VAL A 123 -1.71 3.06 31.12
N ASP A 124 -0.83 3.87 31.70
CA ASP A 124 -0.96 4.30 33.08
C ASP A 124 -2.00 5.42 33.26
N ASP A 125 -2.10 5.97 34.48
CA ASP A 125 -2.99 7.07 34.86
C ASP A 125 -2.64 8.42 34.20
N THR A 126 -1.45 8.54 33.62
CA THR A 126 -1.02 9.68 32.81
C THR A 126 -1.22 9.47 31.30
N PHE A 127 -1.81 8.34 30.92
CA PHE A 127 -1.92 7.85 29.54
C PHE A 127 -0.58 7.55 28.85
N ALA A 128 0.49 7.31 29.62
CA ALA A 128 1.75 6.82 29.07
C ALA A 128 1.65 5.33 28.71
N LEU A 129 2.20 4.95 27.56
CA LEU A 129 2.09 3.60 27.00
C LEU A 129 2.92 2.58 27.80
N ARG A 130 2.30 1.46 28.16
CA ARG A 130 2.98 0.30 28.77
C ARG A 130 3.10 -0.87 27.80
N SER A 131 2.00 -1.19 27.11
CA SER A 131 1.97 -2.22 26.08
C SER A 131 0.84 -1.98 25.10
N PHE A 132 0.91 -2.64 23.96
CA PHE A 132 -0.17 -2.65 22.99
C PHE A 132 -0.24 -3.96 22.22
N GLU A 133 -1.41 -4.20 21.65
CA GLU A 133 -1.67 -5.24 20.66
C GLU A 133 -2.34 -4.57 19.46
N PHE A 134 -1.83 -4.84 18.28
CA PHE A 134 -2.38 -4.38 17.01
C PHE A 134 -2.58 -5.59 16.11
N SER A 135 -3.69 -5.60 15.37
CA SER A 135 -3.98 -6.61 14.36
C SER A 135 -4.54 -5.93 13.13
N LEU A 136 -4.00 -6.29 11.97
CA LEU A 136 -4.50 -5.89 10.65
C LEU A 136 -4.82 -7.15 9.85
N ASP A 137 -6.07 -7.31 9.44
CA ASP A 137 -6.54 -8.45 8.64
C ASP A 137 -7.14 -7.97 7.31
N PRO A 138 -6.43 -8.13 6.18
CA PRO A 138 -6.97 -7.87 4.83
C PRO A 138 -7.95 -8.94 4.32
N GLY A 139 -8.31 -9.93 5.13
CA GLY A 139 -9.16 -11.06 4.75
C GLY A 139 -8.39 -12.29 4.28
N THR A 140 -7.05 -12.22 4.20
CA THR A 140 -6.17 -13.36 3.92
C THR A 140 -5.55 -13.99 5.17
N GLY A 141 -5.73 -13.34 6.33
CA GLY A 141 -5.17 -13.74 7.62
C GLY A 141 -4.64 -12.52 8.38
N PRO A 142 -4.76 -12.49 9.73
CA PRO A 142 -4.31 -11.35 10.51
C PRO A 142 -2.80 -11.30 10.61
N ILE A 143 -2.27 -10.08 10.53
CA ILE A 143 -0.92 -9.75 10.96
C ILE A 143 -1.03 -9.08 12.31
N SER A 144 -0.36 -9.65 13.32
CA SER A 144 -0.43 -9.19 14.70
C SER A 144 0.89 -8.59 15.15
N VAL A 145 0.82 -7.45 15.82
CA VAL A 145 1.97 -6.75 16.39
C VAL A 145 1.70 -6.56 17.87
N HIS A 146 2.59 -7.04 18.73
CA HIS A 146 2.52 -6.83 20.15
C HIS A 146 3.73 -6.02 20.61
N GLY A 147 3.51 -4.93 21.34
CA GLY A 147 4.59 -4.09 21.82
C GLY A 147 4.59 -3.94 23.33
N ARG A 148 5.78 -3.87 23.93
CA ARG A 148 6.01 -3.62 25.36
C ARG A 148 7.02 -2.51 25.54
N VAL A 149 6.69 -1.53 26.38
CA VAL A 149 7.56 -0.42 26.75
C VAL A 149 8.20 -0.74 28.09
N GLU A 150 9.49 -1.01 28.08
CA GLU A 150 10.28 -1.26 29.27
C GLU A 150 10.95 0.02 29.77
N ARG A 151 11.11 0.09 31.09
CA ARG A 151 11.76 1.22 31.76
C ARG A 151 13.18 1.47 31.22
N PRO A 152 13.69 2.71 31.36
CA PRO A 152 15.01 3.04 30.87
C PRO A 152 16.09 2.10 31.40
N GLN A 153 16.92 1.59 30.48
CA GLN A 153 18.11 0.82 30.80
C GLN A 153 19.35 1.61 30.38
N PRO A 154 20.48 1.48 31.12
CA PRO A 154 21.71 2.16 30.76
C PRO A 154 22.25 1.65 29.42
N VAL A 155 22.42 2.55 28.45
CA VAL A 155 23.01 2.21 27.14
C VAL A 155 24.48 2.62 27.12
N GLY A 156 25.36 1.61 27.13
CA GLY A 156 26.82 1.80 27.10
C GLY A 156 27.40 2.34 28.41
N SER A 157 28.71 2.61 28.41
CA SER A 157 29.46 2.99 29.62
C SER A 157 29.26 4.46 30.05
N ARG A 158 28.45 5.24 29.32
CA ARG A 158 28.27 6.69 29.53
C ARG A 158 26.98 7.10 30.27
N GLY A 159 26.13 6.14 30.67
CA GLY A 159 25.00 6.43 31.55
C GLY A 159 23.81 7.16 30.89
N ASP A 160 23.66 7.08 29.57
CA ASP A 160 22.45 7.55 28.89
C ASP A 160 21.37 6.46 29.01
N ASP A 161 20.51 6.59 30.01
CA ASP A 161 19.36 5.70 30.19
C ASP A 161 18.36 5.87 29.04
N ARG A 162 18.00 4.76 28.37
CA ARG A 162 17.08 4.77 27.22
C ARG A 162 15.91 3.83 27.45
N TRP A 163 14.71 4.29 27.14
CA TRP A 163 13.51 3.46 27.09
C TRP A 163 13.68 2.37 26.04
N ARG A 164 13.17 1.17 26.29
CA ARG A 164 13.24 0.06 25.35
C ARG A 164 11.84 -0.33 24.90
N LEU A 165 11.55 -0.18 23.61
CA LEU A 165 10.34 -0.69 22.99
C LEU A 165 10.66 -2.05 22.36
N VAL A 166 10.06 -3.11 22.88
CA VAL A 166 10.14 -4.47 22.32
C VAL A 166 8.89 -4.71 21.49
N VAL A 167 9.05 -5.06 20.21
CA VAL A 167 7.96 -5.27 19.25
C VAL A 167 8.03 -6.68 18.71
N ASP A 168 7.02 -7.49 19.00
CA ASP A 168 6.82 -8.84 18.50
C ASP A 168 5.87 -8.79 17.29
N VAL A 169 6.39 -9.03 16.07
CA VAL A 169 5.61 -9.05 14.82
C VAL A 169 5.35 -10.49 14.42
N THR A 170 4.08 -10.87 14.35
CA THR A 170 3.62 -12.20 13.96
C THR A 170 2.91 -12.12 12.61
N THR A 171 3.58 -12.64 11.59
CA THR A 171 3.00 -12.91 10.25
C THR A 171 2.94 -14.42 10.06
N GLY A 172 2.04 -14.98 9.25
CA GLY A 172 2.04 -16.41 8.87
C GLY A 172 2.31 -17.44 9.99
N GLY A 173 1.94 -17.17 11.25
CA GLY A 173 2.22 -18.03 12.42
C GLY A 173 3.64 -18.05 12.99
N VAL A 174 4.56 -17.18 12.54
CA VAL A 174 5.92 -17.05 13.14
C VAL A 174 6.10 -15.62 13.62
N THR A 175 6.65 -15.50 14.82
CA THR A 175 6.90 -14.24 15.50
C THR A 175 8.38 -13.86 15.40
N ARG A 176 8.67 -12.62 15.01
CA ARG A 176 10.00 -12.01 15.10
C ARG A 176 9.96 -10.84 16.08
N THR A 177 10.99 -10.72 16.90
CA THR A 177 11.10 -9.65 17.89
C THR A 177 12.10 -8.60 17.40
N GLU A 178 11.71 -7.32 17.53
CA GLU A 178 12.55 -6.16 17.28
C GLU A 178 12.65 -5.33 18.56
N GLU A 179 13.80 -4.68 18.78
CA GLU A 179 14.04 -3.84 19.95
C GLU A 179 14.49 -2.46 19.53
N ARG A 180 13.91 -1.43 20.15
CA ARG A 180 14.20 -0.03 19.84
C ARG A 180 14.55 0.75 21.08
N ALA A 181 15.71 1.41 21.04
CA ALA A 181 16.17 2.30 22.11
C ALA A 181 15.67 3.74 21.88
N LEU A 182 14.77 4.20 22.74
CA LEU A 182 14.09 5.49 22.63
C LEU A 182 14.53 6.44 23.75
N ALA A 183 14.56 7.74 23.47
CA ALA A 183 14.87 8.75 24.49
C ALA A 183 13.72 8.93 25.48
N THR A 184 12.48 8.77 25.00
CA THR A 184 11.23 8.91 25.76
C THR A 184 10.32 7.73 25.46
N PRO A 185 9.36 7.39 26.33
CA PRO A 185 8.37 6.37 26.01
C PRO A 185 7.52 6.84 24.82
N PRO A 186 7.24 5.97 23.83
CA PRO A 186 6.46 6.36 22.68
C PRO A 186 4.97 6.44 23.04
N LEU A 187 4.22 7.25 22.30
CA LEU A 187 2.75 7.25 22.30
C LEU A 187 2.23 6.41 21.12
N LEU A 188 0.96 6.03 21.17
CA LEU A 188 0.19 5.62 20.00
C LEU A 188 -0.78 6.74 19.62
N THR A 189 -1.29 6.72 18.39
CA THR A 189 -2.31 7.68 17.96
C THR A 189 -3.59 7.57 18.82
N ILE A 190 -3.95 6.36 19.25
CA ILE A 190 -5.17 6.10 20.04
C ILE A 190 -5.17 6.76 21.44
N ASN A 191 -4.01 6.87 22.11
CA ASN A 191 -3.90 7.49 23.44
C ASN A 191 -3.50 8.97 23.40
N LEU A 192 -3.12 9.52 22.24
CA LEU A 192 -2.66 10.90 22.11
C LEU A 192 -3.69 11.94 22.59
N GLY A 193 -4.95 11.83 22.16
CA GLY A 193 -6.01 12.75 22.57
C GLY A 193 -6.26 12.77 24.09
N ARG A 194 -6.20 11.59 24.72
CA ARG A 194 -6.36 11.45 26.18
C ARG A 194 -5.13 11.98 26.92
N ARG A 195 -3.92 11.78 26.37
CA ARG A 195 -2.68 12.35 26.89
C ARG A 195 -2.71 13.88 26.90
N LEU A 196 -3.14 14.49 25.79
CA LEU A 196 -3.31 15.94 25.67
C LEU A 196 -4.31 16.50 26.69
N ALA A 197 -5.49 15.88 26.79
CA ALA A 197 -6.49 16.29 27.77
C ALA A 197 -6.00 16.19 29.22
N ARG A 198 -5.13 15.21 29.52
CA ARG A 198 -4.52 15.04 30.85
C ARG A 198 -3.46 16.08 31.16
N GLU A 199 -2.66 16.51 30.18
CA GLU A 199 -1.71 17.62 30.35
C GLU A 199 -2.40 18.99 30.42
N GLY A 200 -3.59 19.08 29.82
CA GLY A 200 -4.38 20.30 29.72
C GLY A 200 -4.36 20.83 28.29
N LEU A 201 -5.54 21.11 27.74
CA LEU A 201 -5.67 21.70 26.41
C LEU A 201 -5.63 23.23 26.52
N VAL A 202 -4.42 23.79 26.49
CA VAL A 202 -4.22 25.26 26.56
C VAL A 202 -3.91 25.79 25.15
N PRO A 203 -4.70 26.74 24.61
CA PRO A 203 -4.42 27.34 23.31
C PRO A 203 -3.03 27.97 23.24
N GLY A 204 -2.31 27.69 22.16
CA GLY A 204 -0.94 28.14 21.92
C GLY A 204 0.14 27.13 22.32
N ASP A 205 -0.20 26.12 23.13
CA ASP A 205 0.76 25.11 23.56
C ASP A 205 1.25 24.24 22.40
N ARG A 206 2.52 23.83 22.51
CA ARG A 206 3.22 23.02 21.52
C ARG A 206 3.91 21.85 22.21
N HIS A 207 3.62 20.65 21.73
CA HIS A 207 4.19 19.40 22.25
C HIS A 207 4.96 18.69 21.14
N GLU A 208 6.07 18.06 21.51
CA GLU A 208 6.85 17.18 20.63
C GLU A 208 6.95 15.81 21.27
N TRP A 209 6.47 14.78 20.56
CA TRP A 209 6.50 13.41 21.03
C TRP A 209 6.95 12.45 19.94
N ILE A 210 7.36 11.26 20.34
CA ILE A 210 7.51 10.13 19.44
C ILE A 210 6.22 9.32 19.46
N VAL A 211 5.60 9.15 18.30
CA VAL A 211 4.49 8.20 18.12
C VAL A 211 5.04 6.95 17.45
N PHE A 212 4.72 5.79 18.00
CA PHE A 212 4.88 4.52 17.31
C PHE A 212 3.60 4.21 16.53
N ASP A 213 3.71 4.04 15.22
CA ASP A 213 2.60 3.59 14.39
C ASP A 213 2.76 2.08 14.11
N PRO A 214 1.88 1.24 14.68
CA PRO A 214 1.96 -0.20 14.47
C PRO A 214 1.64 -0.61 13.03
N ALA A 215 0.89 0.19 12.27
CA ALA A 215 0.51 -0.12 10.88
C ALA A 215 1.65 0.11 9.87
N THR A 216 2.67 0.88 10.26
CA THR A 216 3.88 1.12 9.47
C THR A 216 5.15 0.63 10.15
N LEU A 217 5.01 0.07 11.37
CA LEU A 217 6.10 -0.35 12.26
C LEU A 217 7.15 0.74 12.45
N SER A 218 6.75 2.01 12.57
CA SER A 218 7.68 3.14 12.56
C SER A 218 7.55 4.02 13.81
N ASN A 219 8.68 4.59 14.27
CA ASN A 219 8.70 5.64 15.29
C ASN A 219 8.84 6.98 14.58
N VAL A 220 7.80 7.81 14.67
CA VAL A 220 7.73 9.09 13.95
C VAL A 220 7.64 10.22 14.97
N PRO A 221 8.48 11.26 14.85
CA PRO A 221 8.30 12.47 15.63
C PRO A 221 7.02 13.18 15.19
N VAL A 222 6.18 13.52 16.16
CA VAL A 222 4.98 14.32 15.96
C VAL A 222 5.09 15.64 16.68
N VAL A 223 4.70 16.71 15.98
CA VAL A 223 4.56 18.04 16.57
C VAL A 223 3.07 18.33 16.67
N VAL A 224 2.60 18.57 17.88
CA VAL A 224 1.20 18.90 18.16
C VAL A 224 1.12 20.36 18.59
N GLN A 225 0.20 21.10 17.97
CA GLN A 225 -0.11 22.47 18.34
C GLN A 225 -1.57 22.59 18.73
N ILE A 226 -1.83 23.14 19.92
CA ILE A 226 -3.18 23.32 20.45
C ILE A 226 -3.67 24.70 20.02
N GLY A 227 -4.76 24.71 19.26
CA GLY A 227 -5.45 25.91 18.81
C GLY A 227 -6.57 26.32 19.75
N GLU A 228 -7.39 27.26 19.27
CA GLU A 228 -8.55 27.77 20.00
C GLU A 228 -9.66 26.71 20.13
N ARG A 229 -10.53 26.94 21.10
CA ARG A 229 -11.75 26.15 21.25
C ARG A 229 -12.80 26.58 20.22
N GLU A 230 -13.26 25.60 19.45
CA GLU A 230 -14.28 25.76 18.41
C GLU A 230 -15.54 24.94 18.74
N VAL A 231 -16.67 25.33 18.16
CA VAL A 231 -17.91 24.55 18.25
C VAL A 231 -18.08 23.72 16.99
N VAL A 232 -17.90 22.40 17.12
CA VAL A 232 -18.04 21.45 16.02
C VAL A 232 -19.46 20.88 16.00
N ARG A 233 -20.07 20.86 14.82
CA ARG A 233 -21.37 20.23 14.62
C ARG A 233 -21.20 18.75 14.26
N VAL A 234 -21.69 17.88 15.13
CA VAL A 234 -21.70 16.43 14.95
C VAL A 234 -23.15 15.98 14.84
N GLY A 235 -23.63 15.79 13.61
CA GLY A 235 -25.06 15.57 13.35
C GLY A 235 -25.91 16.77 13.80
N ASN A 236 -26.75 16.55 14.81
CA ASN A 236 -27.60 17.58 15.43
C ASN A 236 -26.99 18.16 16.72
N THR A 237 -25.87 17.63 17.20
CA THR A 237 -25.23 18.05 18.44
C THR A 237 -24.13 19.07 18.15
N ARG A 238 -24.04 20.09 18.99
CA ARG A 238 -22.93 21.05 18.99
C ARG A 238 -21.97 20.68 20.12
N MET A 239 -20.72 20.43 19.79
CA MET A 239 -19.70 19.99 20.75
C MET A 239 -18.57 21.02 20.79
N PRO A 240 -18.25 21.60 21.97
CA PRO A 240 -17.03 22.38 22.12
C PRO A 240 -15.81 21.44 22.05
N ALA A 241 -14.83 21.80 21.25
CA ALA A 241 -13.60 21.04 21.08
C ALA A 241 -12.45 21.98 20.70
N PHE A 242 -11.24 21.70 21.18
CA PHE A 242 -10.04 22.38 20.76
C PHE A 242 -9.61 21.90 19.39
N ARG A 243 -9.28 22.82 18.50
CA ARG A 243 -8.59 22.46 17.27
C ARG A 243 -7.15 22.09 17.62
N VAL A 244 -6.70 20.93 17.17
CA VAL A 244 -5.36 20.39 17.39
C VAL A 244 -4.74 20.13 16.03
N ASP A 245 -3.75 20.91 15.66
CA ASP A 245 -2.99 20.73 14.43
C ASP A 245 -1.79 19.83 14.72
N MET A 246 -1.67 18.71 14.01
CA MET A 246 -0.59 17.75 14.18
C MET A 246 0.23 17.64 12.90
N ARG A 247 1.56 17.67 13.04
CA ARG A 247 2.48 17.32 11.95
C ARG A 247 3.04 15.92 12.18
N PHE A 248 2.82 15.03 11.22
CA PHE A 248 3.24 13.63 11.23
C PHE A 248 3.73 13.24 9.83
N ALA A 249 4.94 12.70 9.72
CA ALA A 249 5.53 12.25 8.44
C ALA A 249 5.40 13.29 7.29
N GLY A 250 5.58 14.58 7.60
CA GLY A 250 5.43 15.68 6.62
C GLY A 250 3.98 16.07 6.27
N LEU A 251 2.99 15.31 6.73
CA LEU A 251 1.57 15.65 6.65
C LEU A 251 1.16 16.55 7.81
N GLN A 252 0.22 17.45 7.56
CA GLN A 252 -0.42 18.25 8.60
C GLN A 252 -1.89 17.87 8.68
N THR A 253 -2.30 17.24 9.79
CA THR A 253 -3.69 16.91 10.09
C THR A 253 -4.29 17.91 11.07
N ALA A 254 -5.59 18.09 11.02
CA ALA A 254 -6.34 18.90 11.98
C ALA A 254 -7.40 18.03 12.65
N SER A 255 -7.35 17.95 13.98
CA SER A 255 -8.29 17.17 14.78
C SER A 255 -9.00 18.08 15.76
N TRP A 256 -10.29 17.84 16.03
CA TRP A 256 -11.04 18.56 17.04
C TRP A 256 -11.22 17.67 18.25
N VAL A 257 -10.61 18.07 19.38
CA VAL A 257 -10.46 17.26 20.59
C VAL A 257 -11.24 17.89 21.75
N THR A 258 -12.13 17.13 22.38
CA THR A 258 -12.89 17.60 23.56
C THR A 258 -12.00 17.69 24.81
N ASP A 259 -12.53 18.27 25.87
CA ASP A 259 -11.89 18.38 27.19
C ASP A 259 -11.54 17.05 27.83
N THR A 260 -12.21 15.98 27.40
CA THR A 260 -11.93 14.63 27.85
C THR A 260 -10.89 13.91 26.98
N GLY A 261 -10.48 14.50 25.85
CA GLY A 261 -9.57 13.89 24.88
C GLY A 261 -10.28 13.12 23.77
N GLU A 262 -11.57 13.42 23.52
CA GLU A 262 -12.35 12.79 22.47
C GLU A 262 -12.18 13.47 21.12
N VAL A 263 -11.77 12.71 20.10
CA VAL A 263 -11.64 13.25 18.74
C VAL A 263 -13.01 13.20 18.05
N VAL A 264 -13.65 14.36 17.88
CA VAL A 264 -15.00 14.45 17.28
C VAL A 264 -14.99 14.62 15.77
N ARG A 265 -13.89 15.18 15.24
CA ARG A 265 -13.64 15.37 13.81
C ARG A 265 -12.14 15.34 13.60
N GLU A 266 -11.70 14.78 12.49
CA GLU A 266 -10.30 14.80 12.07
C GLU A 266 -10.20 14.87 10.55
N GLU A 267 -9.28 15.68 10.06
CA GLU A 267 -9.06 15.97 8.66
C GLU A 267 -7.60 15.77 8.29
N SER A 268 -7.40 15.05 7.19
CA SER A 268 -6.09 14.81 6.59
C SER A 268 -6.00 15.51 5.22
N PRO A 269 -4.81 16.02 4.85
CA PRO A 269 -4.58 16.65 3.56
C PRO A 269 -4.72 15.66 2.39
N LEU A 270 -4.71 14.36 2.67
CA LEU A 270 -4.99 13.30 1.70
C LEU A 270 -6.48 13.16 1.37
N GLY A 271 -7.35 13.96 1.99
CA GLY A 271 -8.81 13.92 1.79
C GLY A 271 -9.52 12.88 2.65
N ILE A 272 -8.84 12.33 3.67
CA ILE A 272 -9.46 11.49 4.69
C ILE A 272 -10.14 12.39 5.73
N LEU A 273 -11.38 12.06 6.06
CA LEU A 273 -12.19 12.73 7.06
C LEU A 273 -12.76 11.68 8.01
N THR A 274 -12.47 11.83 9.30
CA THR A 274 -13.05 11.02 10.36
C THR A 274 -14.05 11.88 11.13
N LEU A 275 -15.27 11.40 11.31
CA LEU A 275 -16.33 12.13 11.98
C LEU A 275 -17.03 11.26 13.00
N ARG A 276 -17.25 11.79 14.21
CA ARG A 276 -18.11 11.13 15.21
C ARG A 276 -19.51 10.95 14.64
N GLU A 277 -20.06 9.76 14.79
CA GLU A 277 -21.41 9.43 14.33
C GLU A 277 -22.07 8.46 15.34
N PRO A 278 -23.41 8.42 15.40
CA PRO A 278 -24.12 7.32 16.07
C PRO A 278 -23.74 5.95 15.47
N ALA A 279 -23.78 4.89 16.28
CA ALA A 279 -23.32 3.55 15.88
C ALA A 279 -24.04 2.98 14.64
N ASP A 280 -25.36 3.18 14.58
CA ASP A 280 -26.22 2.77 13.47
C ASP A 280 -25.83 3.48 12.17
N ARG A 281 -25.46 4.75 12.23
CA ARG A 281 -24.96 5.50 11.07
C ARG A 281 -23.52 5.14 10.73
N ALA A 282 -22.65 5.02 11.73
CA ALA A 282 -21.23 4.74 11.55
C ALA A 282 -20.99 3.40 10.85
N THR A 283 -21.75 2.37 11.21
CA THR A 283 -21.60 1.01 10.67
C THR A 283 -22.20 0.81 9.27
N ILE A 284 -23.08 1.72 8.81
CA ILE A 284 -23.60 1.68 7.45
C ILE A 284 -22.48 2.05 6.47
N MET A 285 -22.02 1.05 5.71
CA MET A 285 -21.09 1.23 4.59
C MET A 285 -21.80 1.87 3.39
N ALA A 286 -21.04 2.53 2.51
CA ALA A 286 -21.59 3.10 1.28
C ALA A 286 -22.27 2.01 0.43
N VAL A 287 -23.40 2.36 -0.19
CA VAL A 287 -24.20 1.43 -1.00
C VAL A 287 -23.34 0.84 -2.15
N PRO A 288 -23.40 -0.48 -2.39
CA PRO A 288 -22.76 -1.11 -3.54
C PRO A 288 -23.23 -0.42 -4.84
N GLY A 289 -22.31 0.17 -5.60
CA GLY A 289 -22.60 0.78 -6.90
C GLY A 289 -22.21 2.25 -7.06
N ARG A 290 -21.81 2.98 -5.99
CA ARG A 290 -21.04 4.22 -6.17
C ARG A 290 -19.60 3.85 -6.53
N VAL A 291 -19.08 4.42 -7.62
CA VAL A 291 -17.66 4.34 -7.97
C VAL A 291 -16.87 4.96 -6.82
N GLN A 292 -16.20 4.12 -6.03
CA GLN A 292 -15.21 4.58 -5.07
C GLN A 292 -14.03 5.15 -5.85
N THR A 293 -13.48 6.28 -5.39
CA THR A 293 -12.27 6.85 -6.00
C THR A 293 -11.11 5.89 -5.78
N ASP A 294 -10.45 5.47 -6.86
CA ASP A 294 -9.21 4.71 -6.76
C ASP A 294 -8.11 5.57 -6.13
N LEU A 295 -7.61 5.15 -4.97
CA LEU A 295 -6.65 5.94 -4.20
C LEU A 295 -5.31 6.11 -4.92
N LEU A 296 -4.88 5.10 -5.69
CA LEU A 296 -3.62 5.18 -6.44
C LEU A 296 -3.74 6.10 -7.64
N GLU A 297 -4.87 6.07 -8.35
CA GLU A 297 -5.14 7.04 -9.42
C GLU A 297 -5.27 8.47 -8.88
N ALA A 298 -5.90 8.64 -7.72
CA ALA A 298 -6.03 9.95 -7.08
C ALA A 298 -4.69 10.55 -6.61
N ALA A 299 -3.67 9.72 -6.42
CA ALA A 299 -2.32 10.10 -6.03
C ALA A 299 -1.33 10.18 -7.21
N ALA A 300 -1.76 9.84 -8.42
CA ALA A 300 -0.90 9.83 -9.61
C ALA A 300 -0.41 11.24 -9.97
N VAL A 301 0.87 11.33 -10.37
CA VAL A 301 1.48 12.56 -10.87
C VAL A 301 1.36 12.56 -12.39
N VAL A 302 0.45 13.37 -12.92
CA VAL A 302 0.33 13.57 -14.36
C VAL A 302 1.40 14.56 -14.81
N PRO A 303 2.41 14.13 -15.60
CA PRO A 303 3.49 15.02 -15.98
C PRO A 303 3.09 15.95 -17.12
N VAL A 304 3.70 17.14 -17.15
CA VAL A 304 3.70 18.01 -18.33
C VAL A 304 4.76 17.49 -19.29
N MET A 305 4.40 17.14 -20.52
CA MET A 305 5.32 16.58 -21.50
C MET A 305 5.07 17.15 -22.90
N THR A 306 6.14 17.45 -23.64
CA THR A 306 6.07 17.81 -25.06
C THR A 306 6.13 16.57 -25.95
N GLN A 307 6.91 15.57 -25.55
CA GLN A 307 7.00 14.27 -26.20
C GLN A 307 6.31 13.21 -25.33
N ARG A 308 5.43 12.41 -25.94
CA ARG A 308 4.70 11.35 -25.25
C ARG A 308 5.59 10.14 -24.98
N ILE A 309 5.40 9.53 -23.81
CA ILE A 309 5.95 8.21 -23.50
C ILE A 309 4.87 7.18 -23.86
N ASP A 310 4.92 6.67 -25.10
CA ASP A 310 3.95 5.67 -25.59
C ASP A 310 4.44 4.23 -25.34
N ASP A 311 5.77 4.00 -25.37
CA ASP A 311 6.40 2.73 -24.98
C ASP A 311 7.40 2.96 -23.83
N PRO A 312 6.96 2.87 -22.55
CA PRO A 312 7.83 3.08 -21.40
C PRO A 312 9.04 2.13 -21.37
N ARG A 313 8.88 0.90 -21.86
CA ARG A 313 9.96 -0.11 -21.89
C ARG A 313 11.09 0.25 -22.83
N GLY A 314 10.79 1.04 -23.87
CA GLY A 314 11.78 1.56 -24.79
C GLY A 314 12.61 2.71 -24.22
N VAL A 315 12.17 3.34 -23.12
CA VAL A 315 12.86 4.51 -22.55
C VAL A 315 14.20 4.09 -21.94
N ARG A 316 15.28 4.61 -22.52
CA ARG A 316 16.66 4.40 -22.06
C ARG A 316 17.10 5.52 -21.12
N ARG A 317 16.73 6.75 -21.42
CA ARG A 317 17.06 7.94 -20.62
C ARG A 317 15.83 8.83 -20.50
N LEU A 318 15.61 9.37 -19.31
CA LEU A 318 14.53 10.29 -19.02
C LEU A 318 15.07 11.43 -18.14
N ARG A 319 14.80 12.67 -18.56
CA ARG A 319 15.06 13.86 -17.73
C ARG A 319 13.74 14.49 -17.32
N VAL A 320 13.58 14.71 -16.03
CA VAL A 320 12.40 15.37 -15.47
C VAL A 320 12.81 16.51 -14.54
N ARG A 321 11.95 17.53 -14.49
CA ARG A 321 11.98 18.56 -13.45
C ARG A 321 10.89 18.26 -12.43
N LEU A 322 11.23 18.31 -11.15
CA LEU A 322 10.27 18.16 -10.05
C LEU A 322 10.06 19.50 -9.33
N GLU A 323 8.80 19.86 -9.09
CA GLU A 323 8.42 21.12 -8.45
C GLU A 323 7.27 20.92 -7.45
N GLY A 324 7.02 21.91 -6.59
CA GLY A 324 5.82 21.96 -5.74
C GLY A 324 5.87 21.13 -4.45
N ALA A 325 6.97 20.41 -4.19
CA ALA A 325 7.18 19.67 -2.97
C ALA A 325 8.64 19.79 -2.47
N ASP A 326 8.84 19.65 -1.16
CA ASP A 326 10.16 19.56 -0.55
C ASP A 326 10.73 18.14 -0.73
N LEU A 327 11.88 18.05 -1.39
CA LEU A 327 12.56 16.79 -1.69
C LEU A 327 13.84 16.60 -0.86
N SER A 328 14.08 17.44 0.15
CA SER A 328 15.29 17.38 0.99
C SER A 328 15.50 16.05 1.73
N SER A 329 14.42 15.31 1.97
CA SER A 329 14.43 13.99 2.61
C SER A 329 14.41 12.82 1.62
N ALA A 330 14.30 13.10 0.32
CA ALA A 330 14.28 12.08 -0.72
C ALA A 330 15.70 11.62 -1.06
N ASP A 331 15.87 10.33 -1.33
CA ASP A 331 17.11 9.76 -1.84
C ASP A 331 17.02 9.74 -3.38
N LEU A 332 17.74 10.66 -4.02
CA LEU A 332 17.59 10.97 -5.44
C LEU A 332 18.84 10.67 -6.30
N ASP A 333 19.90 10.07 -5.75
CA ASP A 333 21.17 9.84 -6.46
C ASP A 333 21.66 8.37 -6.42
N GLY A 334 22.30 7.95 -7.51
CA GLY A 334 22.82 6.60 -7.74
C GLY A 334 21.82 5.63 -8.39
N VAL A 335 22.35 4.46 -8.82
CA VAL A 335 21.60 3.38 -9.51
C VAL A 335 20.96 3.87 -10.81
N GLY A 336 21.76 4.52 -11.66
CA GLY A 336 21.30 5.09 -12.93
C GLY A 336 20.52 6.40 -12.79
N GLN A 337 20.27 6.88 -11.57
CA GLN A 337 19.66 8.18 -11.31
C GLN A 337 20.72 9.20 -10.87
N THR A 338 20.61 10.43 -11.36
CA THR A 338 21.44 11.57 -10.93
C THR A 338 20.58 12.81 -10.75
N ILE A 339 21.03 13.74 -9.90
CA ILE A 339 20.34 14.99 -9.61
C ILE A 339 21.24 16.21 -9.87
N ASP A 340 20.71 17.20 -10.57
CA ASP A 340 21.31 18.51 -10.79
C ASP A 340 20.27 19.60 -10.50
N GLY A 341 20.34 20.19 -9.30
CA GLY A 341 19.32 21.13 -8.83
C GLY A 341 17.95 20.48 -8.69
N ASP A 342 16.99 20.91 -9.50
CA ASP A 342 15.61 20.39 -9.56
C ASP A 342 15.39 19.39 -10.72
N ILE A 343 16.45 19.09 -11.47
CA ILE A 343 16.43 18.16 -12.60
C ILE A 343 16.96 16.81 -12.16
N ILE A 344 16.15 15.78 -12.41
CA ILE A 344 16.53 14.38 -12.21
C ILE A 344 16.70 13.73 -13.58
N GLU A 345 17.82 13.04 -13.76
CA GLU A 345 18.09 12.23 -14.93
C GLU A 345 18.16 10.76 -14.53
N ILE A 346 17.38 9.93 -15.22
CA ILE A 346 17.30 8.48 -15.02
C ILE A 346 17.81 7.83 -16.30
N THR A 347 18.77 6.92 -16.15
CA THR A 347 19.36 6.15 -17.24
C THR A 347 19.28 4.67 -16.92
N ARG A 348 18.69 3.90 -17.84
CA ARG A 348 18.63 2.45 -17.79
C ARG A 348 20.04 1.88 -17.99
N PRO A 349 20.53 1.00 -17.09
CA PRO A 349 21.82 0.34 -17.29
C PRO A 349 21.73 -0.69 -18.43
N GLU A 350 22.75 -0.75 -19.30
CA GLU A 350 22.85 -1.77 -20.36
C GLU A 350 23.88 -2.85 -20.01
N THR A 351 24.99 -2.43 -19.42
CA THR A 351 26.10 -3.27 -18.93
C THR A 351 26.50 -2.85 -17.51
N PRO A 352 27.02 -3.77 -16.69
CA PRO A 352 27.49 -3.42 -15.36
C PRO A 352 28.57 -2.34 -15.47
N ALA A 353 28.48 -1.32 -14.63
CA ALA A 353 29.50 -0.27 -14.63
C ALA A 353 30.80 -0.83 -14.03
N HIS A 354 31.93 -0.53 -14.67
CA HIS A 354 33.24 -0.75 -14.05
C HIS A 354 33.45 0.32 -12.97
N GLY A 355 33.04 0.00 -11.73
CA GLY A 355 33.20 0.83 -10.54
C GLY A 355 33.84 0.06 -9.40
N SER A 356 34.26 0.78 -8.35
CA SER A 356 34.66 0.13 -7.10
C SER A 356 33.45 -0.59 -6.49
N PRO A 357 33.62 -1.84 -5.99
CA PRO A 357 32.54 -2.55 -5.32
C PRO A 357 31.95 -1.74 -4.18
N ASP A 358 30.62 -1.80 -4.00
CA ASP A 358 29.97 -1.17 -2.86
C ASP A 358 30.35 -1.95 -1.57
N PRO A 359 31.15 -1.37 -0.65
CA PRO A 359 31.60 -2.08 0.55
C PRO A 359 30.44 -2.45 1.48
N ASP A 360 29.31 -1.75 1.38
CA ASP A 360 28.12 -2.00 2.18
C ASP A 360 27.18 -3.03 1.56
N ALA A 361 27.44 -3.51 0.33
CA ALA A 361 26.55 -4.44 -0.35
C ALA A 361 26.20 -5.66 0.52
N GLY A 362 27.19 -6.22 1.22
CA GLY A 362 27.01 -7.41 2.07
C GLY A 362 25.94 -7.27 3.15
N ARG A 363 25.62 -6.06 3.63
CA ARG A 363 24.55 -5.85 4.63
C ARG A 363 23.17 -6.23 4.08
N TYR A 364 22.98 -6.08 2.78
CA TYR A 364 21.74 -6.38 2.08
C TYR A 364 21.59 -7.86 1.73
N LEU A 365 22.31 -8.74 2.43
CA LEU A 365 22.08 -10.20 2.46
C LEU A 365 21.31 -10.63 3.72
N ALA A 366 21.34 -9.82 4.77
CA ALA A 366 20.72 -10.16 6.04
C ALA A 366 19.18 -10.16 5.94
N PRO A 367 18.49 -11.06 6.67
CA PRO A 367 17.06 -10.96 6.85
C PRO A 367 16.71 -9.71 7.67
N GLU A 368 15.55 -9.12 7.42
CA GLU A 368 15.01 -8.00 8.18
C GLU A 368 13.49 -8.14 8.31
N PRO A 369 12.79 -7.36 9.17
CA PRO A 369 11.34 -7.43 9.27
C PRO A 369 10.66 -7.37 7.89
N LEU A 370 9.71 -8.28 7.65
CA LEU A 370 8.97 -8.44 6.38
C LEU A 370 9.80 -8.97 5.19
N ILE A 371 11.12 -9.18 5.36
CA ILE A 371 12.04 -9.76 4.39
C ILE A 371 12.69 -11.00 5.03
N GLU A 372 11.90 -12.06 5.19
CA GLU A 372 12.30 -13.27 5.90
C GLU A 372 13.19 -14.20 5.04
N SER A 373 14.31 -13.70 4.52
CA SER A 373 15.23 -14.45 3.64
C SER A 373 15.88 -15.68 4.30
N ASP A 374 15.80 -15.79 5.62
CA ASP A 374 16.21 -16.95 6.43
C ASP A 374 15.12 -18.04 6.54
N ASP A 375 13.91 -17.80 6.04
CA ASP A 375 12.83 -18.78 6.06
C ASP A 375 13.11 -19.97 5.11
N PRO A 376 13.04 -21.23 5.59
CA PRO A 376 13.31 -22.41 4.77
C PRO A 376 12.41 -22.54 3.52
N ALA A 377 11.16 -22.08 3.59
CA ALA A 377 10.26 -22.12 2.43
C ALA A 377 10.68 -21.09 1.37
N ILE A 378 11.13 -19.90 1.79
CA ILE A 378 11.68 -18.87 0.89
C ILE A 378 12.97 -19.38 0.23
N GLN A 379 13.87 -19.99 1.00
CA GLN A 379 15.11 -20.57 0.47
C GLN A 379 14.85 -21.67 -0.56
N ALA A 380 13.89 -22.56 -0.26
CA ALA A 380 13.50 -23.62 -1.18
C ALA A 380 12.88 -23.07 -2.48
N GLU A 381 11.95 -22.10 -2.38
CA GLU A 381 11.34 -21.48 -3.55
C GLU A 381 12.38 -20.70 -4.39
N ALA A 382 13.31 -20.01 -3.74
CA ALA A 382 14.36 -19.27 -4.42
C ALA A 382 15.30 -20.19 -5.21
N ALA A 383 15.66 -21.34 -4.65
CA ALA A 383 16.46 -22.36 -5.34
C ALA A 383 15.72 -22.95 -6.55
N LEU A 384 14.40 -23.15 -6.45
CA LEU A 384 13.56 -23.59 -7.57
C LEU A 384 13.49 -22.55 -8.69
N ALA A 385 13.35 -21.27 -8.33
CA ALA A 385 13.22 -20.16 -9.28
C ALA A 385 14.42 -20.02 -10.24
N VAL A 386 15.62 -20.33 -9.76
CA VAL A 386 16.87 -20.14 -10.53
C VAL A 386 17.49 -21.43 -11.05
N GLY A 387 16.79 -22.57 -10.96
CA GLY A 387 17.33 -23.89 -11.28
C GLY A 387 18.11 -23.94 -12.60
N GLY A 388 19.42 -24.13 -12.52
CA GLY A 388 20.33 -24.27 -13.67
C GLY A 388 20.93 -22.96 -14.21
N PHE A 389 20.52 -21.78 -13.72
CA PHE A 389 21.15 -20.51 -14.09
C PHE A 389 22.42 -20.24 -13.28
N VAL A 390 23.46 -19.77 -13.97
CA VAL A 390 24.78 -19.47 -13.39
C VAL A 390 25.07 -17.97 -13.54
N GLY A 391 25.70 -17.36 -12.54
CA GLY A 391 25.97 -15.91 -12.49
C GLY A 391 24.90 -15.13 -11.73
N ALA A 392 25.24 -13.95 -11.20
CA ALA A 392 24.31 -13.14 -10.42
C ALA A 392 23.20 -12.56 -11.33
N ARG A 393 23.58 -12.00 -12.48
CA ARG A 393 22.68 -11.41 -13.47
C ARG A 393 21.65 -12.40 -13.99
N ALA A 394 22.07 -13.58 -14.45
CA ALA A 394 21.16 -14.57 -15.00
C ALA A 394 20.16 -15.09 -13.93
N ARG A 395 20.63 -15.28 -12.69
CA ARG A 395 19.77 -15.66 -11.56
C ARG A 395 18.79 -14.56 -11.18
N ALA A 396 19.24 -13.30 -11.15
CA ALA A 396 18.40 -12.15 -10.86
C ALA A 396 17.30 -11.96 -11.93
N GLU A 397 17.63 -12.13 -13.20
CA GLU A 397 16.67 -12.07 -14.31
C GLU A 397 15.66 -13.23 -14.28
N ALA A 398 16.13 -14.45 -14.04
CA ALA A 398 15.26 -15.61 -13.88
C ALA A 398 14.28 -15.40 -12.72
N LEU A 399 14.77 -14.88 -11.59
CA LEU A 399 13.96 -14.56 -10.43
C LEU A 399 12.91 -13.49 -10.73
N THR A 400 13.25 -12.45 -11.51
CA THR A 400 12.30 -11.38 -11.89
C THR A 400 11.11 -11.96 -12.63
N ARG A 401 11.38 -12.84 -13.61
CA ARG A 401 10.33 -13.51 -14.40
C ARG A 401 9.54 -14.51 -13.55
N TYR A 402 10.23 -15.23 -12.67
CA TYR A 402 9.61 -16.21 -11.79
C TYR A 402 8.61 -15.57 -10.82
N VAL A 403 9.03 -14.54 -10.09
CA VAL A 403 8.16 -13.81 -9.14
C VAL A 403 6.95 -13.22 -9.85
N ASN A 404 7.15 -12.64 -11.05
CA ASN A 404 6.04 -12.12 -11.86
C ASN A 404 4.98 -13.17 -12.21
N GLY A 405 5.43 -14.39 -12.54
CA GLY A 405 4.54 -15.49 -12.91
C GLY A 405 3.95 -16.22 -11.70
N LEU A 406 4.58 -16.12 -10.53
CA LEU A 406 4.14 -16.75 -9.29
C LEU A 406 2.96 -16.02 -8.65
N LEU A 407 2.93 -14.68 -8.74
CA LEU A 407 2.00 -13.85 -7.99
C LEU A 407 0.82 -13.34 -8.84
N ASP A 408 -0.38 -13.46 -8.30
CA ASP A 408 -1.57 -12.78 -8.79
C ASP A 408 -1.52 -11.30 -8.40
N LYS A 409 -1.55 -10.41 -9.40
CA LYS A 409 -1.56 -8.95 -9.19
C LYS A 409 -2.92 -8.49 -8.70
N LYS A 410 -3.06 -8.34 -7.38
CA LYS A 410 -4.26 -7.79 -6.73
C LYS A 410 -3.82 -6.88 -5.59
N PRO A 411 -4.49 -5.75 -5.37
CA PRO A 411 -4.17 -4.87 -4.27
C PRO A 411 -4.39 -5.56 -2.92
N THR A 412 -3.46 -5.35 -2.01
CA THR A 412 -3.49 -5.89 -0.66
C THR A 412 -3.38 -4.73 0.34
N VAL A 413 -4.06 -4.87 1.48
CA VAL A 413 -4.01 -3.88 2.56
C VAL A 413 -3.30 -4.54 3.75
N GLY A 414 -1.99 -4.44 3.80
CA GLY A 414 -1.22 -5.23 4.76
C GLY A 414 0.25 -4.87 4.79
N PHE A 415 0.99 -5.61 5.61
CA PHE A 415 2.44 -5.59 5.53
C PHE A 415 2.89 -6.57 4.43
N PRO A 416 3.84 -6.19 3.55
CA PRO A 416 4.34 -7.07 2.51
C PRO A 416 5.35 -8.08 3.09
N SER A 417 4.94 -8.93 4.02
CA SER A 417 5.78 -10.01 4.56
C SER A 417 6.06 -11.03 3.46
N ALA A 418 7.32 -11.17 3.03
CA ALA A 418 7.71 -12.06 1.94
C ALA A 418 7.18 -13.49 2.13
N ARG A 419 7.19 -13.98 3.37
CA ARG A 419 6.62 -15.28 3.72
C ARG A 419 5.11 -15.38 3.50
N GLU A 420 4.37 -14.37 3.93
CA GLU A 420 2.92 -14.32 3.73
C GLU A 420 2.57 -14.20 2.25
N VAL A 421 3.37 -13.45 1.49
CA VAL A 421 3.26 -13.35 0.03
C VAL A 421 3.50 -14.70 -0.64
N LEU A 422 4.54 -15.44 -0.23
CA LEU A 422 4.82 -16.77 -0.76
C LEU A 422 3.65 -17.75 -0.48
N ARG A 423 3.03 -17.65 0.70
CA ARG A 423 1.90 -18.49 1.11
C ARG A 423 0.63 -18.17 0.33
N THR A 424 0.31 -16.89 0.17
CA THR A 424 -0.95 -16.43 -0.45
C THR A 424 -0.88 -16.33 -1.97
N LYS A 425 0.33 -16.09 -2.51
CA LYS A 425 0.61 -15.87 -3.93
C LYS A 425 -0.17 -14.70 -4.54
N ILE A 426 -0.48 -13.70 -3.72
CA ILE A 426 -1.25 -12.52 -4.09
C ILE A 426 -0.51 -11.28 -3.59
N GLY A 427 -0.50 -10.21 -4.39
CA GLY A 427 -0.11 -8.89 -3.92
C GLY A 427 0.16 -7.88 -5.02
N ASP A 428 0.53 -6.67 -4.63
CA ASP A 428 0.86 -5.57 -5.53
C ASP A 428 2.39 -5.34 -5.63
N CYS A 429 2.80 -4.12 -6.01
CA CYS A 429 4.19 -3.73 -6.12
C CYS A 429 5.01 -3.98 -4.84
N ASN A 430 4.41 -3.82 -3.65
CA ASN A 430 5.10 -4.02 -2.39
C ASN A 430 5.37 -5.50 -2.13
N GLU A 431 4.37 -6.37 -2.32
CA GLU A 431 4.50 -7.81 -2.11
C GLU A 431 5.45 -8.47 -3.13
N HIS A 432 5.36 -8.08 -4.41
CA HIS A 432 6.30 -8.57 -5.42
C HIS A 432 7.74 -8.19 -5.07
N THR A 433 7.93 -6.94 -4.63
CA THR A 433 9.25 -6.43 -4.25
C THR A 433 9.78 -7.13 -3.02
N ALA A 434 8.99 -7.27 -1.95
CA ALA A 434 9.41 -7.92 -0.72
C ALA A 434 9.75 -9.40 -0.94
N LEU A 435 8.91 -10.14 -1.68
CA LEU A 435 9.20 -11.53 -2.01
C LEU A 435 10.46 -11.67 -2.86
N TYR A 436 10.61 -10.83 -3.90
CA TYR A 436 11.81 -10.83 -4.73
C TYR A 436 13.06 -10.59 -3.90
N VAL A 437 13.05 -9.56 -3.04
CA VAL A 437 14.19 -9.20 -2.19
C VAL A 437 14.55 -10.36 -1.27
N ALA A 438 13.56 -10.97 -0.61
CA ALA A 438 13.82 -12.11 0.28
C ALA A 438 14.41 -13.31 -0.45
N MET A 439 13.88 -13.66 -1.62
CA MET A 439 14.39 -14.76 -2.45
C MET A 439 15.80 -14.46 -3.00
N ALA A 440 16.06 -13.22 -3.44
CA ALA A 440 17.37 -12.81 -3.94
C ALA A 440 18.43 -12.88 -2.82
N ARG A 441 18.10 -12.40 -1.63
CA ARG A 441 18.97 -12.50 -0.43
C ARG A 441 19.26 -13.95 -0.05
N ALA A 442 18.24 -14.82 -0.10
CA ALA A 442 18.40 -16.25 0.14
C ALA A 442 19.36 -16.95 -0.87
N LEU A 443 19.50 -16.38 -2.07
CA LEU A 443 20.43 -16.85 -3.11
C LEU A 443 21.84 -16.24 -3.01
N GLY A 444 22.09 -15.41 -1.99
CA GLY A 444 23.35 -14.71 -1.81
C GLY A 444 23.51 -13.49 -2.73
N ILE A 445 22.42 -12.94 -3.26
CA ILE A 445 22.44 -11.74 -4.12
C ILE A 445 22.02 -10.52 -3.27
N PRO A 446 22.94 -9.58 -2.99
CA PRO A 446 22.58 -8.41 -2.18
C PRO A 446 21.50 -7.59 -2.85
N THR A 447 20.40 -7.36 -2.14
CA THR A 447 19.19 -6.76 -2.72
C THR A 447 18.49 -5.87 -1.71
N ARG A 448 18.00 -4.70 -2.14
CA ARG A 448 17.28 -3.75 -1.30
C ARG A 448 16.03 -3.20 -1.98
N ILE A 449 15.12 -2.66 -1.18
CA ILE A 449 13.89 -2.04 -1.67
C ILE A 449 14.18 -0.60 -2.07
N ALA A 450 13.71 -0.22 -3.25
CA ALA A 450 13.54 1.16 -3.70
C ALA A 450 12.05 1.47 -3.83
N ALA A 451 11.69 2.72 -3.59
CA ALA A 451 10.32 3.20 -3.76
C ALA A 451 10.32 4.61 -4.36
N GLY A 452 9.31 4.89 -5.16
CA GLY A 452 9.22 6.15 -5.87
C GLY A 452 8.06 6.18 -6.85
N LEU A 453 8.34 6.64 -8.07
CA LEU A 453 7.35 6.87 -9.11
C LEU A 453 7.70 6.12 -10.39
N VAL A 454 6.74 5.41 -10.97
CA VAL A 454 6.90 4.68 -12.24
C VAL A 454 5.83 5.12 -13.23
N TYR A 455 6.22 5.34 -14.48
CA TYR A 455 5.29 5.76 -15.51
C TYR A 455 4.45 4.59 -16.03
N MET A 456 3.14 4.67 -15.82
CA MET A 456 2.17 3.68 -16.28
C MET A 456 0.90 4.42 -16.69
N ARG A 457 0.17 3.93 -17.70
CA ARG A 457 -1.17 4.46 -18.06
C ARG A 457 -1.24 5.99 -18.23
N GLY A 458 -0.16 6.64 -18.66
CA GLY A 458 -0.13 8.09 -18.92
C GLY A 458 0.26 8.98 -17.74
N ALA A 459 0.57 8.41 -16.57
CA ALA A 459 0.97 9.15 -15.38
C ALA A 459 2.05 8.41 -14.58
N PHE A 460 2.66 9.11 -13.62
CA PHE A 460 3.61 8.53 -12.69
C PHE A 460 2.89 8.10 -11.40
N TYR A 461 2.92 6.81 -11.11
CA TYR A 461 2.26 6.21 -9.95
C TYR A 461 3.28 5.84 -8.89
N TYR A 462 2.86 5.89 -7.63
CA TYR A 462 3.62 5.30 -6.54
C TYR A 462 3.90 3.82 -6.86
N HIS A 463 5.16 3.42 -6.69
CA HIS A 463 5.60 2.06 -6.96
C HIS A 463 6.81 1.70 -6.10
N ALA A 464 6.95 0.43 -5.76
CA ALA A 464 8.11 -0.14 -5.09
C ALA A 464 8.74 -1.22 -5.98
N TRP A 465 10.07 -1.28 -6.01
CA TRP A 465 10.83 -2.23 -6.82
C TRP A 465 12.16 -2.63 -6.14
N PRO A 466 12.77 -3.77 -6.50
CA PRO A 466 14.10 -4.15 -6.02
C PRO A 466 15.25 -3.43 -6.76
N GLU A 467 16.27 -3.03 -6.00
CA GLU A 467 17.62 -2.78 -6.50
C GLU A 467 18.51 -3.97 -6.14
N VAL A 468 19.18 -4.58 -7.14
CA VAL A 468 20.05 -5.75 -6.98
C VAL A 468 21.50 -5.40 -7.25
N TYR A 469 22.40 -5.90 -6.42
CA TYR A 469 23.84 -5.76 -6.65
C TYR A 469 24.33 -6.92 -7.52
N LEU A 470 24.72 -6.62 -8.75
CA LEU A 470 25.26 -7.60 -9.69
C LEU A 470 26.77 -7.45 -9.71
N ASP A 471 27.47 -8.46 -9.21
CA ASP A 471 28.92 -8.63 -9.31
C ASP A 471 29.21 -9.69 -10.37
N GLU A 472 29.72 -9.25 -11.52
CA GLU A 472 30.07 -10.10 -12.66
C GLU A 472 31.60 -10.21 -12.82
N GLY A 473 32.36 -10.01 -11.72
CA GLY A 473 33.81 -10.16 -11.71
C GLY A 473 34.51 -9.14 -12.61
N ASP A 474 35.19 -9.61 -13.65
CA ASP A 474 35.95 -8.76 -14.59
C ASP A 474 35.05 -7.80 -15.38
N GLU A 475 33.75 -8.11 -15.51
CA GLU A 475 32.76 -7.23 -16.15
C GLU A 475 32.30 -6.07 -15.25
N GLY A 476 32.73 -6.05 -13.99
CA GLY A 476 32.41 -5.02 -13.01
C GLY A 476 31.27 -5.40 -12.07
N ALA A 477 31.02 -4.52 -11.11
CA ALA A 477 29.98 -4.71 -10.10
C ALA A 477 29.16 -3.43 -9.92
N SER A 478 27.83 -3.55 -9.97
CA SER A 478 26.95 -2.38 -9.86
C SER A 478 25.54 -2.74 -9.40
N TRP A 479 24.87 -1.76 -8.79
CA TRP A 479 23.45 -1.84 -8.44
C TRP A 479 22.57 -1.60 -9.66
N TRP A 480 21.56 -2.45 -9.86
CA TRP A 480 20.60 -2.39 -10.96
C TRP A 480 19.18 -2.36 -10.40
N SER A 481 18.33 -1.49 -10.94
CA SER A 481 16.88 -1.58 -10.71
C SER A 481 16.29 -2.72 -11.55
N VAL A 482 15.47 -3.55 -10.94
CA VAL A 482 14.71 -4.64 -11.58
C VAL A 482 13.26 -4.51 -11.18
N GLU A 483 12.33 -5.03 -11.99
CA GLU A 483 10.91 -4.77 -11.78
C GLU A 483 10.09 -6.07 -11.94
N PRO A 484 9.88 -6.84 -10.85
CA PRO A 484 9.15 -8.10 -10.88
C PRO A 484 7.64 -7.91 -11.07
N THR A 485 7.03 -6.78 -10.72
CA THR A 485 5.58 -6.56 -10.95
C THR A 485 5.29 -6.29 -12.41
N LEU A 486 6.16 -5.54 -13.11
CA LEU A 486 6.02 -5.27 -14.55
C LEU A 486 6.81 -6.22 -15.44
N ASN A 487 7.50 -7.22 -14.88
CA ASN A 487 8.33 -8.20 -15.59
C ASN A 487 9.42 -7.53 -16.45
N GLN A 488 10.26 -6.71 -15.83
CA GLN A 488 11.34 -6.00 -16.52
C GLN A 488 12.70 -6.27 -15.86
N PHE A 489 13.68 -6.61 -16.69
CA PHE A 489 15.08 -6.76 -16.30
C PHE A 489 15.98 -6.21 -17.42
N PRO A 490 16.80 -5.18 -17.16
CA PRO A 490 16.63 -4.22 -16.06
C PRO A 490 15.31 -3.45 -16.19
N ALA A 491 14.89 -2.80 -15.10
CA ALA A 491 13.79 -1.83 -15.12
C ALA A 491 14.01 -0.75 -16.18
N ASP A 492 12.93 -0.22 -16.75
CA ASP A 492 13.01 0.82 -17.78
C ASP A 492 13.40 2.21 -17.21
N GLY A 493 13.73 3.15 -18.09
CA GLY A 493 14.19 4.49 -17.72
C GLY A 493 13.12 5.39 -17.10
N THR A 494 11.93 4.87 -16.76
CA THR A 494 10.84 5.64 -16.14
C THR A 494 10.72 5.44 -14.62
N HIS A 495 11.63 4.68 -14.01
CA HIS A 495 11.63 4.41 -12.57
C HIS A 495 12.37 5.52 -11.80
N LEU A 496 11.61 6.51 -11.31
CA LEU A 496 12.13 7.62 -10.52
C LEU A 496 12.11 7.27 -9.04
N ARG A 497 13.29 7.07 -8.45
CA ARG A 497 13.44 6.71 -7.04
C ARG A 497 13.34 7.92 -6.13
N LEU A 498 12.62 7.76 -5.02
CA LEU A 498 12.45 8.76 -3.95
C LEU A 498 12.97 8.26 -2.60
N ALA A 499 12.99 6.95 -2.38
CA ALA A 499 13.40 6.33 -1.13
C ALA A 499 14.06 4.97 -1.35
N ARG A 500 14.88 4.55 -0.37
CA ARG A 500 15.38 3.19 -0.22
C ARG A 500 15.08 2.68 1.19
N GLY A 501 14.74 1.41 1.31
CA GLY A 501 14.43 0.74 2.58
C GLY A 501 12.98 0.25 2.68
N GLY A 502 12.62 -0.22 3.87
CA GLY A 502 11.31 -0.82 4.14
C GLY A 502 10.16 0.20 4.17
N LEU A 503 8.99 -0.25 4.62
CA LEU A 503 7.76 0.55 4.72
C LEU A 503 7.97 1.89 5.44
N GLU A 504 8.81 1.93 6.45
CA GLU A 504 9.11 3.12 7.23
C GLU A 504 9.76 4.23 6.40
N ARG A 505 10.57 3.87 5.39
CA ARG A 505 11.24 4.83 4.49
C ARG A 505 10.31 5.31 3.39
N GLN A 506 9.30 4.54 3.04
CA GLN A 506 8.32 4.90 2.02
C GLN A 506 7.38 6.03 2.47
N LEU A 507 7.30 6.32 3.78
CA LEU A 507 6.53 7.44 4.34
C LEU A 507 6.95 8.82 3.80
N VAL A 508 8.17 8.95 3.24
CA VAL A 508 8.65 10.19 2.60
C VAL A 508 7.76 10.65 1.43
N ILE A 509 6.96 9.74 0.88
CA ILE A 509 6.14 9.98 -0.31
C ILE A 509 4.82 10.65 0.05
N LEU A 510 4.30 10.42 1.27
CA LEU A 510 3.04 10.99 1.73
C LEU A 510 2.92 12.51 1.54
N PRO A 511 3.91 13.35 1.93
CA PRO A 511 3.82 14.81 1.74
C PRO A 511 3.89 15.26 0.28
N LEU A 512 4.26 14.38 -0.65
CA LEU A 512 4.36 14.67 -2.09
C LEU A 512 3.00 14.54 -2.79
N ILE A 513 2.08 13.74 -2.23
CA ILE A 513 0.77 13.46 -2.82
C ILE A 513 -0.02 14.75 -3.00
N GLY A 514 -0.46 15.01 -4.24
CA GLY A 514 -1.25 16.19 -4.61
C GLY A 514 -0.47 17.51 -4.65
N ARG A 515 0.83 17.51 -4.32
CA ARG A 515 1.70 18.70 -4.33
C ARG A 515 2.79 18.63 -5.39
N LEU A 516 3.36 17.45 -5.59
CA LEU A 516 4.42 17.22 -6.57
C LEU A 516 3.91 17.46 -7.99
N ARG A 517 4.63 18.29 -8.72
CA ARG A 517 4.47 18.53 -10.15
C ARG A 517 5.69 18.01 -10.87
N MET A 518 5.47 17.43 -12.05
CA MET A 518 6.54 16.86 -12.86
C MET A 518 6.46 17.44 -14.27
N THR A 519 7.61 17.82 -14.82
CA THR A 519 7.75 18.17 -16.23
C THR A 519 8.79 17.27 -16.88
N VAL A 520 8.43 16.55 -17.94
CA VAL A 520 9.37 15.79 -18.77
C VAL A 520 10.10 16.76 -19.69
N LEU A 521 11.43 16.82 -19.56
CA LEU A 521 12.28 17.74 -20.32
C LEU A 521 12.82 17.11 -21.59
N ASP A 522 13.25 15.87 -21.50
CA ASP A 522 13.96 15.13 -22.55
C ASP A 522 13.79 13.63 -22.31
N LEU A 523 13.73 12.84 -23.38
CA LEU A 523 13.65 11.40 -23.29
C LEU A 523 14.31 10.75 -24.52
N GLU A 524 15.06 9.68 -24.27
CA GLU A 524 15.74 8.90 -25.30
C GLU A 524 15.25 7.47 -25.26
N PHE A 525 14.93 6.96 -26.44
CA PHE A 525 14.49 5.60 -26.67
C PHE A 525 15.65 4.69 -27.10
N ALA A 526 15.55 3.41 -26.80
CA ALA A 526 16.44 2.40 -27.36
C ALA A 526 16.29 2.35 -28.89
N PRO A 527 17.37 2.10 -29.65
CA PRO A 527 17.37 2.17 -31.12
C PRO A 527 16.30 1.32 -31.83
N ASP A 528 15.88 0.22 -31.19
CA ASP A 528 14.91 -0.73 -31.74
C ASP A 528 13.50 -0.61 -31.13
N SER A 529 13.25 0.35 -30.24
CA SER A 529 11.90 0.55 -29.72
C SER A 529 11.03 1.21 -30.79
N THR A 530 9.93 0.55 -31.14
CA THR A 530 9.00 1.08 -32.12
C THR A 530 8.21 2.20 -31.46
N SER A 531 8.57 3.47 -31.70
CA SER A 531 7.62 4.54 -31.51
C SER A 531 6.45 4.24 -32.44
N VAL A 532 5.33 3.76 -31.91
CA VAL A 532 4.11 3.64 -32.70
C VAL A 532 3.64 5.06 -32.98
N LEU A 533 4.24 5.67 -34.00
CA LEU A 533 3.71 6.86 -34.66
C LEU A 533 2.41 6.41 -35.33
N LEU A 534 1.31 6.41 -34.57
CA LEU A 534 -0.02 6.40 -35.15
C LEU A 534 -0.15 7.69 -35.96
N ALA A 535 -0.01 7.53 -37.28
CA ALA A 535 -0.22 8.59 -38.24
C ALA A 535 -1.60 9.23 -38.00
N THR A 536 -1.55 10.51 -37.61
CA THR A 536 -2.54 11.57 -37.87
C THR A 536 -3.97 11.14 -38.16
N SER A 537 -4.82 11.24 -37.14
CA SER A 537 -6.09 11.96 -37.23
C SER A 537 -6.40 12.54 -35.85
N PRO A 538 -6.73 13.84 -35.72
CA PRO A 538 -7.03 14.44 -34.43
C PRO A 538 -8.37 13.87 -33.97
N VAL A 539 -8.33 12.88 -33.07
CA VAL A 539 -9.46 12.66 -32.19
C VAL A 539 -9.40 13.80 -31.19
N ALA A 540 -10.27 14.79 -31.39
CA ALA A 540 -10.54 15.79 -30.38
C ALA A 540 -11.00 15.05 -29.12
N LEU A 541 -10.11 14.95 -28.13
CA LEU A 541 -10.51 14.77 -26.76
C LEU A 541 -11.14 16.09 -26.36
N GLU A 542 -12.43 16.25 -26.64
CA GLU A 542 -13.23 17.27 -25.99
C GLU A 542 -13.03 17.09 -24.49
N SER A 543 -12.55 18.15 -23.84
CA SER A 543 -12.60 18.27 -22.39
C SER A 543 -14.05 18.08 -21.99
N SER A 544 -14.40 16.92 -21.43
CA SER A 544 -15.64 16.77 -20.69
C SER A 544 -15.51 17.56 -19.40
N ALA A 545 -15.67 18.88 -19.53
CA ALA A 545 -16.03 19.74 -18.44
C ALA A 545 -17.42 19.29 -17.98
N PHE A 546 -17.44 18.34 -17.04
CA PHE A 546 -18.65 18.08 -16.27
C PHE A 546 -19.02 19.40 -15.58
N PRO A 547 -20.23 19.95 -15.82
CA PRO A 547 -20.64 21.16 -15.15
C PRO A 547 -20.68 20.87 -13.64
N ILE A 548 -19.86 21.61 -12.89
CA ILE A 548 -19.87 21.61 -11.43
C ILE A 548 -21.29 22.03 -11.00
N PRO A 549 -22.04 21.20 -10.27
CA PRO A 549 -23.33 21.62 -9.74
C PRO A 549 -23.10 22.72 -8.72
N THR A 550 -23.49 23.95 -9.05
CA THR A 550 -23.53 25.05 -8.10
C THR A 550 -24.66 24.77 -7.11
N LEU A 551 -24.30 24.49 -5.86
CA LEU A 551 -25.26 24.47 -4.75
C LEU A 551 -25.94 25.85 -4.64
N PRO A 552 -27.27 25.92 -4.48
CA PRO A 552 -27.95 27.19 -4.26
C PRO A 552 -27.43 27.83 -2.98
N ARG A 553 -26.99 29.09 -3.06
CA ARG A 553 -26.78 29.94 -1.90
C ARG A 553 -28.15 30.30 -1.33
N ASP A 554 -28.49 29.74 -0.18
CA ASP A 554 -29.55 30.29 0.66
C ASP A 554 -29.10 31.66 1.16
N THR A 555 -29.72 32.71 0.61
CA THR A 555 -29.80 34.03 1.23
C THR A 555 -31.26 34.44 1.26
N ASP A 556 -31.83 34.36 2.46
CA ASP A 556 -32.91 35.16 3.05
C ASP A 556 -34.02 35.75 2.18
N GLY A 557 -35.27 35.49 2.61
CA GLY A 557 -36.27 36.58 2.69
C GLY A 557 -37.63 36.34 2.05
N TRP A 558 -38.54 35.74 2.83
CA TRP A 558 -39.94 36.12 3.08
C TRP A 558 -40.96 36.47 1.96
N CYS A 559 -42.22 36.10 2.28
CA CYS A 559 -43.50 36.44 1.64
C CYS A 559 -43.81 35.70 0.32
N GLY A 560 -45.00 35.17 0.05
CA GLY A 560 -46.30 35.18 0.71
C GLY A 560 -47.30 34.41 -0.17
N CYS A 561 -48.42 34.05 0.43
CA CYS A 561 -49.44 33.11 -0.05
C CYS A 561 -50.10 33.41 -1.41
N ALA A 562 -50.72 32.33 -1.93
CA ALA A 562 -52.05 32.24 -2.55
C ALA A 562 -52.16 32.06 -4.09
N GLY A 563 -52.99 31.08 -4.48
CA GLY A 563 -53.89 31.22 -5.64
C GLY A 563 -53.69 30.27 -6.82
N GLN A 564 -54.45 29.17 -6.83
CA GLN A 564 -54.97 28.43 -8.00
C GLN A 564 -55.66 29.34 -9.06
N PRO A 565 -56.14 28.84 -10.24
CA PRO A 565 -56.00 27.52 -10.87
C PRO A 565 -55.68 27.53 -12.40
N ALA A 566 -55.62 26.31 -12.93
CA ALA A 566 -55.50 25.75 -14.29
C ALA A 566 -56.34 26.41 -15.43
N PRO A 567 -56.15 25.98 -16.70
CA PRO A 567 -56.56 24.64 -17.17
C PRO A 567 -55.42 23.66 -17.46
#